data_AF-A0A961K4B7-F1
#
_entry.id   AF-A0A961K4B7-F1
#
_cell.length_a   1.000
_cell.length_b   1.000
_cell.length_c   1.000
_cell.angle_alpha   90.00
_cell.angle_beta   90.00
_cell.angle_gamma   90.00
#
_symmetry.space_group_name_H-M   'P 1'
#
loop_
_entity.id
_entity.type
_entity.pdbx_description
1 polymer ?
#
loop_
_entity_poly.entity_id
_entity_poly.type
_entity_poly.pdbx_seq_one_letter_code
_entity_poly.pdbx_strand_id
1 'polypeptide(L)'
;MNMGSEYMRRHVHEGEPGFGTSTEMGIRWVPGGRCIVICGRHIDGMVYVGRPTRTHVFPSRSVINPNLRVAEMGPDTEGMQLPRWPSYAEISPAARATYLDWLAGGGTDPSCDVGYMFLYFYGLERRFLKDNAPVAERRQILAEVIRLRDLFCHNGSVRRYLGEFIEVARVYLDDPSIYDPVLERVGRDVPYSMKFALGSALARGELLTANQLLGLFLNHPGSRLRASAERCSEEFQAHYRLRFVSVVR
;
A
#
# COMPACT_ATOMS: atom_id res chain seq x y z
N MET A 1 -15.28 -54.54 24.17
CA MET A 1 -16.51 -53.73 24.29
C MET A 1 -16.20 -52.38 23.65
N ASN A 2 -16.31 -52.12 22.35
CA ASN A 2 -17.34 -52.28 21.31
C ASN A 2 -18.66 -51.51 21.53
N MET A 3 -18.76 -50.34 20.88
CA MET A 3 -19.90 -49.67 20.22
C MET A 3 -19.30 -48.38 19.63
N GLY A 4 -19.17 -48.14 18.31
CA GLY A 4 -20.10 -48.30 17.19
C GLY A 4 -20.53 -46.87 16.77
N SER A 5 -19.85 -46.16 15.85
CA SER A 5 -20.02 -46.21 14.39
C SER A 5 -21.48 -46.19 13.93
N GLU A 6 -21.94 -45.03 13.46
CA GLU A 6 -23.04 -44.70 12.52
C GLU A 6 -23.63 -43.36 12.99
N TYR A 7 -23.54 -42.26 12.24
CA TYR A 7 -24.45 -41.98 11.14
C TYR A 7 -23.80 -40.98 10.16
N MET A 8 -23.38 -41.49 9.01
CA MET A 8 -23.21 -40.73 7.77
C MET A 8 -24.35 -41.17 6.86
N ARG A 9 -25.31 -40.28 6.55
CA ARG A 9 -25.99 -40.20 5.23
C ARG A 9 -27.10 -39.14 5.16
N ARG A 10 -27.00 -38.34 4.07
CA ARG A 10 -28.02 -37.56 3.36
C ARG A 10 -28.46 -36.27 4.06
N HIS A 11 -28.40 -35.08 3.46
CA HIS A 11 -28.74 -34.75 2.08
C HIS A 11 -27.79 -33.72 1.46
N VAL A 12 -27.40 -34.02 0.22
CA VAL A 12 -26.97 -33.05 -0.78
C VAL A 12 -28.20 -32.21 -1.14
N HIS A 13 -28.10 -30.90 -0.98
CA HIS A 13 -28.84 -29.97 -1.83
C HIS A 13 -27.92 -28.81 -2.17
N GLU A 14 -27.49 -28.80 -3.43
CA GLU A 14 -27.00 -27.62 -4.12
C GLU A 14 -28.09 -26.53 -4.06
N GLY A 15 -27.68 -25.35 -3.61
CA GLY A 15 -28.49 -24.15 -3.58
C GLY A 15 -27.54 -22.96 -3.48
N GLU A 16 -27.48 -22.18 -4.56
CA GLU A 16 -26.74 -20.92 -4.65
C GLU A 16 -27.02 -20.02 -3.43
N PRO A 17 -26.03 -19.29 -2.89
CA PRO A 17 -26.34 -18.26 -1.90
C PRO A 17 -26.98 -17.07 -2.63
N GLY A 18 -28.31 -17.08 -2.63
CA GLY A 18 -29.15 -15.96 -3.03
C GLY A 18 -28.81 -14.68 -2.25
N PHE A 19 -28.93 -13.55 -2.94
CA PHE A 19 -28.82 -12.21 -2.39
C PHE A 19 -29.95 -11.96 -1.37
N GLY A 20 -29.65 -12.24 -0.11
CA GLY A 20 -30.53 -11.95 1.03
C GLY A 20 -30.56 -10.46 1.38
N THR A 21 -31.77 -9.94 1.48
CA THR A 21 -32.15 -8.62 2.01
C THR A 21 -31.80 -8.46 3.49
N SER A 22 -31.26 -7.28 3.84
CA SER A 22 -31.13 -6.69 5.19
C SER A 22 -30.52 -7.57 6.30
N THR A 23 -29.19 -7.58 6.39
CA THR A 23 -28.43 -8.04 7.55
C THR A 23 -27.54 -6.88 8.04
N GLU A 24 -27.40 -6.67 9.35
CA GLU A 24 -26.43 -5.72 9.91
C GLU A 24 -25.02 -6.02 9.35
N MET A 25 -24.62 -5.26 8.33
CA MET A 25 -23.36 -5.48 7.64
C MET A 25 -22.22 -4.86 8.42
N GLY A 26 -21.53 -5.70 9.19
CA GLY A 26 -20.18 -5.39 9.70
C GLY A 26 -19.24 -4.98 8.57
N ILE A 27 -18.11 -4.36 8.93
CA ILE A 27 -17.09 -3.95 7.96
C ILE A 27 -16.51 -5.20 7.28
N ARG A 28 -16.60 -5.29 5.95
CA ARG A 28 -15.97 -6.34 5.16
C ARG A 28 -14.95 -5.77 4.19
N TRP A 29 -13.88 -6.51 3.96
CA TRP A 29 -12.94 -6.25 2.87
C TRP A 29 -13.42 -6.91 1.58
N VAL A 30 -13.39 -6.17 0.47
CA VAL A 30 -13.63 -6.70 -0.88
C VAL A 30 -12.26 -6.87 -1.55
N PRO A 31 -11.78 -8.11 -1.80
CA PRO A 31 -10.47 -8.34 -2.42
C PRO A 31 -10.40 -7.81 -3.86
N GLY A 32 -9.17 -7.53 -4.33
CA GLY A 32 -8.94 -7.20 -5.74
C GLY A 32 -9.41 -8.33 -6.68
N GLY A 33 -9.91 -7.96 -7.85
CA GLY A 33 -10.50 -8.91 -8.81
C GLY A 33 -11.92 -9.36 -8.45
N ARG A 34 -12.53 -8.80 -7.40
CA ARG A 34 -13.95 -8.96 -7.09
C ARG A 34 -14.65 -7.62 -7.29
N CYS A 35 -15.59 -7.60 -8.23
CA CYS A 35 -16.42 -6.42 -8.46
C CYS A 35 -17.52 -6.31 -7.40
N ILE A 36 -17.78 -5.10 -6.93
CA ILE A 36 -18.94 -4.76 -6.10
C ILE A 36 -19.65 -3.54 -6.68
N VAL A 37 -20.98 -3.53 -6.61
CA VAL A 37 -21.79 -2.36 -6.99
C VAL A 37 -22.11 -1.54 -5.75
N ILE A 38 -21.76 -0.25 -5.77
CA ILE A 38 -22.06 0.71 -4.69
C ILE A 38 -22.71 1.94 -5.33
N CYS A 39 -23.95 2.26 -4.94
CA CYS A 39 -24.68 3.41 -5.47
C CYS A 39 -24.66 3.49 -7.02
N GLY A 40 -24.88 2.34 -7.68
CA GLY A 40 -24.90 2.22 -9.15
C GLY A 40 -23.53 2.15 -9.84
N ARG A 41 -22.42 2.22 -9.08
CA ARG A 41 -21.05 2.22 -9.62
C ARG A 41 -20.39 0.87 -9.42
N HIS A 42 -19.69 0.39 -10.44
CA HIS A 42 -18.90 -0.85 -10.39
C HIS A 42 -17.50 -0.53 -9.85
N ILE A 43 -17.09 -1.21 -8.77
CA ILE A 43 -15.80 -0.99 -8.12
C ILE A 43 -15.04 -2.31 -8.06
N ASP A 44 -13.80 -2.31 -8.55
CA ASP A 44 -12.95 -3.51 -8.70
C ASP A 44 -12.22 -3.93 -7.40
N GLY A 45 -12.95 -3.86 -6.29
CA GLY A 45 -12.48 -4.32 -4.99
C GLY A 45 -11.35 -3.46 -4.40
N MET A 46 -10.51 -4.09 -3.60
CA MET A 46 -9.50 -3.48 -2.72
C MET A 46 -10.05 -2.39 -1.79
N VAL A 47 -11.30 -2.54 -1.36
CA VAL A 47 -12.00 -1.55 -0.52
C VAL A 47 -12.67 -2.21 0.67
N TYR A 48 -12.80 -1.44 1.75
CA TYR A 48 -13.67 -1.82 2.86
C TYR A 48 -15.06 -1.25 2.65
N VAL A 49 -16.09 -2.09 2.85
CA VAL A 49 -17.49 -1.71 2.72
C VAL A 49 -18.24 -2.17 3.96
N GLY A 50 -19.12 -1.33 4.50
CA GLY A 50 -19.98 -1.69 5.63
C GLY A 50 -20.23 -0.55 6.59
N ARG A 51 -20.85 -0.87 7.72
CA ARG A 51 -21.17 0.12 8.75
C ARG A 51 -20.19 0.00 9.92
N PRO A 52 -19.39 1.03 10.23
CA PRO A 52 -18.60 1.03 11.46
C PRO A 52 -19.54 1.03 12.68
N THR A 53 -19.43 0.03 13.55
CA THR A 53 -20.06 0.03 14.87
C THR A 53 -19.30 0.94 15.85
N ARG A 54 -20.00 1.41 16.91
CA ARG A 54 -19.41 2.23 17.99
C ARG A 54 -18.25 1.55 18.73
N THR A 55 -18.13 0.23 18.63
CA THR A 55 -17.07 -0.57 19.26
C THR A 55 -15.75 -0.56 18.50
N HIS A 56 -15.73 -0.08 17.25
CA HIS A 56 -14.46 0.13 16.55
C HIS A 56 -13.75 1.34 17.15
N VAL A 57 -12.73 1.08 17.96
CA VAL A 57 -11.88 2.09 18.62
C VAL A 57 -11.32 3.12 17.61
N PHE A 58 -11.18 2.72 16.35
CA PHE A 58 -10.93 3.62 15.21
C PHE A 58 -11.72 3.13 13.99
N PRO A 59 -12.88 3.71 13.63
CA PRO A 59 -13.50 3.42 12.34
C PRO A 59 -12.50 3.78 11.24
N SER A 60 -12.24 2.84 10.32
CA SER A 60 -11.31 3.10 9.20
C SER A 60 -11.85 4.30 8.42
N ARG A 61 -11.04 5.33 8.25
CA ARG A 61 -11.35 6.48 7.39
C ARG A 61 -11.80 6.03 5.99
N SER A 62 -11.26 4.91 5.52
CA SER A 62 -11.52 4.28 4.23
C SER A 62 -12.81 3.44 4.12
N VAL A 63 -13.56 3.20 5.20
CA VAL A 63 -14.77 2.35 5.08
C VAL A 63 -15.85 3.07 4.28
N ILE A 64 -16.19 2.50 3.12
CA ILE A 64 -17.33 2.91 2.32
C ILE A 64 -18.59 2.44 3.03
N ASN A 65 -19.32 3.37 3.64
CA ASN A 65 -20.60 3.08 4.28
C ASN A 65 -21.74 3.29 3.28
N PRO A 66 -22.38 2.23 2.76
CA PRO A 66 -23.41 2.33 1.73
C PRO A 66 -24.70 3.01 2.22
N ASN A 67 -24.85 3.24 3.54
CA ASN A 67 -26.02 3.92 4.11
C ASN A 67 -25.87 5.45 4.13
N LEU A 68 -24.69 5.98 3.81
CA LEU A 68 -24.48 7.43 3.74
C LEU A 68 -24.96 7.96 2.40
N ARG A 69 -25.50 9.17 2.39
CA ARG A 69 -25.95 9.81 1.15
C ARG A 69 -24.77 10.03 0.21
N VAL A 70 -24.97 9.67 -1.05
CA VAL A 70 -24.06 9.85 -2.18
C VAL A 70 -24.83 10.63 -3.24
N ALA A 71 -24.22 11.66 -3.83
CA ALA A 71 -24.83 12.38 -4.95
C ALA A 71 -24.89 11.49 -6.21
N GLU A 72 -25.71 11.87 -7.19
CA GLU A 72 -25.84 11.09 -8.43
C GLU A 72 -24.53 11.05 -9.21
N MET A 73 -23.83 12.19 -9.30
CA MET A 73 -22.50 12.34 -9.90
C MET A 73 -21.56 13.05 -8.94
N GLY A 74 -20.25 12.83 -9.13
CA GLY A 74 -19.17 13.46 -8.39
C GLY A 74 -18.57 14.67 -9.11
N PRO A 75 -19.04 15.90 -8.82
CA PRO A 75 -18.50 17.11 -9.46
C PRO A 75 -17.23 17.65 -8.80
N ASP A 76 -16.86 17.16 -7.61
CA ASP A 76 -15.80 17.74 -6.78
C ASP A 76 -14.43 17.10 -7.07
N THR A 77 -14.02 17.06 -8.33
CA THR A 77 -12.72 16.47 -8.75
C THR A 77 -11.53 17.23 -8.16
N GLU A 78 -11.67 18.54 -7.97
CA GLU A 78 -10.66 19.40 -7.34
C GLU A 78 -10.59 19.26 -5.81
N GLY A 79 -11.50 18.51 -5.19
CA GLY A 79 -11.48 18.25 -3.75
C GLY A 79 -11.71 19.50 -2.89
N MET A 80 -12.47 20.47 -3.40
CA MET A 80 -12.73 21.75 -2.72
C MET A 80 -13.41 21.55 -1.36
N GLN A 81 -14.11 20.42 -1.16
CA GLN A 81 -14.75 20.07 0.11
C GLN A 81 -14.00 18.98 0.89
N LEU A 82 -12.83 18.53 0.42
CA LEU A 82 -12.05 17.52 1.11
C LEU A 82 -11.23 18.15 2.25
N PRO A 83 -11.33 17.62 3.48
CA PRO A 83 -10.38 17.98 4.52
C PRO A 83 -9.00 17.39 4.20
N ARG A 84 -7.94 17.98 4.76
CA ARG A 84 -6.53 17.53 4.59
C ARG A 84 -6.31 16.04 4.85
N TRP A 85 -7.14 15.43 5.70
CA TRP A 85 -7.14 14.01 6.02
C TRP A 85 -8.58 13.50 5.93
N PRO A 86 -9.03 13.02 4.76
CA PRO A 86 -10.43 12.65 4.57
C PRO A 86 -10.83 11.40 5.32
N SER A 87 -12.12 11.31 5.58
CA SER A 87 -12.83 10.16 6.10
C SER A 87 -14.11 10.02 5.29
N TYR A 88 -14.36 8.84 4.72
CA TYR A 88 -15.55 8.61 3.89
C TYR A 88 -16.83 8.96 4.64
N ALA A 89 -16.85 8.72 5.95
CA ALA A 89 -17.98 9.04 6.81
C ALA A 89 -18.25 10.55 6.95
N GLU A 90 -17.22 11.38 6.85
CA GLU A 90 -17.28 12.81 7.17
C GLU A 90 -17.35 13.72 5.94
N ILE A 91 -16.95 13.22 4.76
CA ILE A 91 -17.01 13.99 3.52
C ILE A 91 -18.45 14.17 3.00
N SER A 92 -18.68 15.21 2.20
CA SER A 92 -20.01 15.53 1.67
C SER A 92 -20.53 14.46 0.70
N PRO A 93 -21.85 14.39 0.46
CA PRO A 93 -22.41 13.47 -0.55
C PRO A 93 -21.80 13.63 -1.95
N ALA A 94 -21.43 14.86 -2.34
CA ALA A 94 -20.77 15.14 -3.61
C ALA A 94 -19.34 14.56 -3.63
N ALA A 95 -18.55 14.79 -2.59
CA ALA A 95 -17.21 14.21 -2.48
C ALA A 95 -17.25 12.66 -2.41
N ARG A 96 -18.25 12.06 -1.76
CA ARG A 96 -18.44 10.60 -1.82
C ARG A 96 -18.71 10.12 -3.24
N ALA A 97 -19.54 10.85 -4.00
CA ALA A 97 -19.81 10.49 -5.39
C ALA A 97 -18.53 10.59 -6.24
N THR A 98 -17.75 11.66 -6.10
CA THR A 98 -16.45 11.82 -6.79
C THR A 98 -15.49 10.68 -6.44
N TYR A 99 -15.38 10.32 -5.17
CA TYR A 99 -14.54 9.21 -4.74
C TYR A 99 -14.97 7.89 -5.38
N LEU A 100 -16.28 7.59 -5.39
CA LEU A 100 -16.79 6.36 -5.98
C LEU A 100 -16.69 6.37 -7.51
N ASP A 101 -16.83 7.52 -8.17
CA ASP A 101 -16.61 7.70 -9.61
C ASP A 101 -15.13 7.45 -9.96
N TRP A 102 -14.21 8.00 -9.17
CA TRP A 102 -12.78 7.77 -9.33
C TRP A 102 -12.40 6.28 -9.16
N LEU A 103 -12.97 5.61 -8.15
CA LEU A 103 -12.80 4.16 -7.96
C LEU A 103 -13.38 3.35 -9.13
N ALA A 104 -14.55 3.74 -9.64
CA ALA A 104 -15.17 3.08 -10.79
C ALA A 104 -14.38 3.28 -12.09
N GLY A 105 -13.64 4.39 -12.21
CA GLY A 105 -12.62 4.60 -13.24
C GLY A 105 -11.29 3.88 -12.98
N GLY A 106 -11.25 2.91 -12.06
CA GLY A 106 -10.07 2.13 -11.71
C GLY A 106 -9.02 2.90 -10.89
N GLY A 107 -9.37 4.09 -10.38
CA GLY A 107 -8.43 4.95 -9.65
C GLY A 107 -7.21 5.34 -10.51
N THR A 108 -7.45 5.66 -11.78
CA THR A 108 -6.40 5.93 -12.77
C THR A 108 -6.28 7.38 -13.17
N ASP A 109 -7.25 8.23 -12.83
CA ASP A 109 -7.23 9.66 -13.14
C ASP A 109 -6.34 10.43 -12.14
N PRO A 110 -5.20 11.00 -12.57
CA PRO A 110 -4.32 11.78 -11.71
C PRO A 110 -4.77 13.24 -11.53
N SER A 111 -5.79 13.70 -12.27
CA SER A 111 -6.31 15.06 -12.15
C SER A 111 -7.25 15.23 -10.96
N CYS A 112 -7.79 14.12 -10.45
CA CYS A 112 -8.59 14.08 -9.23
C CYS A 112 -7.73 14.42 -8.00
N ASP A 113 -8.32 15.13 -7.03
CA ASP A 113 -7.59 15.55 -5.83
C ASP A 113 -6.99 14.35 -5.09
N VAL A 114 -5.75 14.54 -4.65
CA VAL A 114 -4.95 13.50 -4.02
C VAL A 114 -5.59 12.96 -2.73
N GLY A 115 -6.46 13.72 -2.08
CA GLY A 115 -7.23 13.29 -0.92
C GLY A 115 -8.11 12.07 -1.19
N TYR A 116 -8.67 11.93 -2.39
CA TYR A 116 -9.42 10.74 -2.79
C TYR A 116 -8.53 9.50 -2.89
N MET A 117 -7.34 9.64 -3.48
CA MET A 117 -6.34 8.58 -3.50
C MET A 117 -5.92 8.20 -2.08
N PHE A 118 -5.68 9.18 -1.21
CA PHE A 118 -5.32 8.90 0.20
C PHE A 118 -6.44 8.16 0.95
N LEU A 119 -7.71 8.49 0.67
CA LEU A 119 -8.85 7.79 1.24
C LEU A 119 -8.84 6.30 0.87
N TYR A 120 -8.50 5.98 -0.38
CA TYR A 120 -8.31 4.61 -0.83
C TYR A 120 -7.07 3.95 -0.21
N PHE A 121 -5.94 4.65 -0.19
CA PHE A 121 -4.69 4.18 0.42
C PHE A 121 -4.85 3.80 1.90
N TYR A 122 -5.66 4.50 2.70
CA TYR A 122 -5.91 4.11 4.09
C TYR A 122 -6.53 2.71 4.22
N GLY A 123 -7.30 2.26 3.22
CA GLY A 123 -7.81 0.89 3.14
C GLY A 123 -6.69 -0.10 2.87
N LEU A 124 -5.88 0.17 1.85
CA LEU A 124 -4.72 -0.65 1.47
C LEU A 124 -3.74 -0.81 2.65
N GLU A 125 -3.39 0.29 3.30
CA GLU A 125 -2.47 0.32 4.43
C GLU A 125 -3.00 -0.52 5.61
N ARG A 126 -4.27 -0.33 5.98
CA ARG A 126 -4.90 -1.14 7.02
C ARG A 126 -4.87 -2.63 6.68
N ARG A 127 -5.29 -2.98 5.45
CA ARG A 127 -5.37 -4.37 5.01
C ARG A 127 -4.01 -5.05 5.07
N PHE A 128 -2.96 -4.31 4.70
CA PHE A 128 -1.59 -4.78 4.80
C PHE A 128 -1.11 -4.83 6.26
N LEU A 129 -1.09 -3.73 7.00
CA LEU A 129 -0.37 -3.66 8.28
C LEU A 129 -1.13 -4.23 9.47
N LYS A 130 -2.46 -4.09 9.49
CA LYS A 130 -3.28 -4.42 10.67
C LYS A 130 -4.04 -5.74 10.53
N ASP A 131 -4.56 -6.00 9.35
CA ASP A 131 -5.37 -7.20 9.12
C ASP A 131 -4.49 -8.40 8.73
N ASN A 132 -4.98 -9.62 8.98
CA ASN A 132 -4.27 -10.85 8.60
C ASN A 132 -4.48 -11.20 7.11
N ALA A 133 -4.04 -10.31 6.21
CA ALA A 133 -4.08 -10.55 4.77
C ALA A 133 -3.06 -11.63 4.34
N PRO A 134 -3.45 -12.59 3.47
CA PRO A 134 -2.53 -13.54 2.86
C PRO A 134 -1.40 -12.87 2.08
N VAL A 135 -0.25 -13.54 1.96
CA VAL A 135 0.94 -13.02 1.26
C VAL A 135 0.65 -12.63 -0.20
N ALA A 136 -0.15 -13.42 -0.93
CA ALA A 136 -0.52 -13.11 -2.30
C ALA A 136 -1.30 -11.78 -2.40
N GLU A 137 -2.20 -11.54 -1.46
CA GLU A 137 -2.98 -10.30 -1.40
C GLU A 137 -2.11 -9.10 -0.99
N ARG A 138 -1.19 -9.29 -0.04
CA ARG A 138 -0.20 -8.26 0.32
C ARG A 138 0.67 -7.84 -0.87
N ARG A 139 1.04 -8.78 -1.76
CA ARG A 139 1.75 -8.47 -3.00
C ARG A 139 0.89 -7.66 -3.97
N GLN A 140 -0.40 -7.98 -4.10
CA GLN A 140 -1.33 -7.18 -4.91
C GLN A 140 -1.46 -5.76 -4.36
N ILE A 141 -1.57 -5.62 -3.04
CA ILE A 141 -1.63 -4.30 -2.37
C ILE A 141 -0.33 -3.52 -2.62
N LEU A 142 0.85 -4.16 -2.47
CA LEU A 142 2.12 -3.52 -2.76
C LEU A 142 2.20 -3.02 -4.21
N ALA A 143 1.80 -3.84 -5.18
CA ALA A 143 1.76 -3.45 -6.59
C ALA A 143 0.82 -2.25 -6.82
N GLU A 144 -0.34 -2.24 -6.17
CA GLU A 144 -1.28 -1.13 -6.26
C GLU A 144 -0.73 0.16 -5.64
N VAL A 145 -0.07 0.09 -4.47
CA VAL A 145 0.55 1.27 -3.85
C VAL A 145 1.72 1.80 -4.68
N ILE A 146 2.49 0.93 -5.33
CA ILE A 146 3.51 1.31 -6.32
C ILE A 146 2.85 2.10 -7.47
N ARG A 147 1.78 1.57 -8.06
CA ARG A 147 1.03 2.23 -9.13
C ARG A 147 0.53 3.61 -8.71
N LEU A 148 -0.07 3.73 -7.53
CA LEU A 148 -0.58 5.01 -7.01
C LEU A 148 0.53 6.03 -6.76
N ARG A 149 1.68 5.58 -6.22
CA ARG A 149 2.84 6.46 -6.01
C ARG A 149 3.33 7.02 -7.35
N ASP A 150 3.39 6.19 -8.38
CA ASP A 150 3.89 6.58 -9.69
C ASP A 150 2.89 7.51 -10.40
N LEU A 151 1.58 7.22 -10.28
CA LEU A 151 0.50 8.04 -10.81
C LEU A 151 0.48 9.46 -10.21
N PHE A 152 0.72 9.59 -8.90
CA PHE A 152 0.73 10.87 -8.18
C PHE A 152 2.15 11.33 -7.80
N CYS A 153 3.16 10.97 -8.58
CA CYS A 153 4.58 11.15 -8.25
C CYS A 153 4.99 12.62 -7.99
N HIS A 154 4.27 13.59 -8.56
CA HIS A 154 4.54 15.02 -8.35
C HIS A 154 4.16 15.51 -6.95
N ASN A 155 3.27 14.81 -6.24
CA ASN A 155 2.83 15.19 -4.91
C ASN A 155 3.84 14.77 -3.83
N GLY A 156 4.33 15.74 -3.04
CA GLY A 156 5.34 15.49 -2.01
C GLY A 156 4.86 14.59 -0.86
N SER A 157 3.58 14.69 -0.48
CA SER A 157 2.99 13.82 0.54
C SER A 157 2.91 12.38 0.03
N VAL A 158 2.52 12.18 -1.22
CA VAL A 158 2.46 10.85 -1.84
C VAL A 158 3.83 10.20 -1.85
N ARG A 159 4.86 10.89 -2.37
CA ARG A 159 6.23 10.37 -2.39
C ARG A 159 6.71 9.94 -1.01
N ARG A 160 6.34 10.69 0.02
CA ARG A 160 6.70 10.38 1.40
C ARG A 160 5.92 9.17 1.94
N TYR A 161 4.60 9.28 2.07
CA TYR A 161 3.79 8.28 2.76
C TYR A 161 3.76 6.93 2.04
N LEU A 162 3.53 6.93 0.71
CA LEU A 162 3.52 5.70 -0.06
C LEU A 162 4.94 5.14 -0.21
N GLY A 163 5.96 6.00 -0.30
CA GLY A 163 7.37 5.57 -0.28
C GLY A 163 7.74 4.83 1.00
N GLU A 164 7.44 5.42 2.17
CA GLU A 164 7.65 4.79 3.48
C GLU A 164 6.89 3.47 3.62
N PHE A 165 5.63 3.42 3.16
CA PHE A 165 4.86 2.17 3.14
C PHE A 165 5.51 1.09 2.27
N ILE A 166 5.94 1.44 1.06
CA ILE A 166 6.55 0.49 0.12
C ILE A 166 7.84 -0.10 0.69
N GLU A 167 8.65 0.71 1.36
CA GLU A 167 9.87 0.24 2.05
C GLU A 167 9.54 -0.80 3.12
N VAL A 168 8.55 -0.54 3.97
CA VAL A 168 8.11 -1.48 5.00
C VAL A 168 7.50 -2.74 4.39
N ALA A 169 6.69 -2.59 3.35
CA ALA A 169 6.00 -3.69 2.68
C ALA A 169 6.98 -4.66 2.01
N ARG A 170 8.04 -4.14 1.37
CA ARG A 170 9.11 -4.96 0.78
C ARG A 170 9.86 -5.77 1.82
N VAL A 171 10.24 -5.14 2.93
CA VAL A 171 10.88 -5.84 4.06
C VAL A 171 9.96 -6.93 4.62
N TYR A 172 8.67 -6.61 4.84
CA TYR A 172 7.69 -7.57 5.36
C TYR A 172 7.50 -8.78 4.44
N LEU A 173 7.56 -8.58 3.13
CA LEU A 173 7.38 -9.62 2.12
C LEU A 173 8.67 -10.38 1.77
N ASP A 174 9.79 -10.06 2.43
CA ASP A 174 11.14 -10.54 2.11
C ASP A 174 11.42 -10.40 0.61
N ASP A 175 11.10 -9.23 0.05
CA ASP A 175 11.30 -8.94 -1.36
C ASP A 175 12.82 -8.94 -1.66
N PRO A 176 13.33 -9.79 -2.57
CA PRO A 176 14.75 -9.85 -2.88
C PRO A 176 15.35 -8.50 -3.29
N SER A 177 14.53 -7.59 -3.85
CA SER A 177 14.99 -6.27 -4.27
C SER A 177 15.49 -5.40 -3.10
N ILE A 178 15.18 -5.75 -1.84
CA ILE A 178 15.69 -4.99 -0.68
C ILE A 178 17.21 -5.16 -0.51
N TYR A 179 17.77 -6.25 -1.04
CA TYR A 179 19.20 -6.53 -0.98
C TYR A 179 19.96 -5.87 -2.14
N ASP A 180 19.25 -5.33 -3.13
CA ASP A 180 19.86 -4.58 -4.22
C ASP A 180 20.41 -3.24 -3.70
N PRO A 181 21.69 -2.94 -3.93
CA PRO A 181 22.30 -1.71 -3.45
C PRO A 181 21.72 -0.50 -4.19
N VAL A 182 21.15 0.44 -3.44
CA VAL A 182 20.66 1.72 -3.97
C VAL A 182 21.85 2.67 -4.16
N LEU A 183 22.25 2.88 -5.41
CA LEU A 183 23.42 3.68 -5.78
C LEU A 183 23.10 5.13 -6.18
N GLU A 184 21.88 5.56 -5.91
CA GLU A 184 21.41 6.93 -6.12
C GLU A 184 20.92 7.50 -4.80
N ARG A 185 20.94 8.84 -4.68
CA ARG A 185 20.41 9.51 -3.50
C ARG A 185 18.89 9.60 -3.60
N VAL A 186 18.18 8.83 -2.78
CA VAL A 186 16.72 8.71 -2.84
C VAL A 186 16.02 9.70 -1.90
N GLY A 187 16.71 10.18 -0.86
CA GLY A 187 16.12 11.08 0.12
C GLY A 187 17.15 11.76 1.02
N ARG A 188 16.65 12.35 2.11
CA ARG A 188 17.50 12.96 3.16
C ARG A 188 18.04 11.93 4.15
N ASP A 189 17.31 10.85 4.36
CA ASP A 189 17.66 9.78 5.28
C ASP A 189 17.97 8.49 4.53
N VAL A 190 18.72 7.61 5.18
CA VAL A 190 18.99 6.26 4.67
C VAL A 190 17.67 5.47 4.59
N PRO A 191 17.32 4.88 3.43
CA PRO A 191 16.09 4.09 3.26
C PRO A 191 15.99 2.93 4.27
N TYR A 192 14.77 2.57 4.67
CA TYR A 192 14.56 1.48 5.64
C TYR A 192 14.96 0.12 5.09
N SER A 193 14.68 -0.16 3.81
CA SER A 193 15.13 -1.39 3.15
C SER A 193 16.65 -1.53 3.20
N MET A 194 17.38 -0.46 2.92
CA MET A 194 18.84 -0.44 3.00
C MET A 194 19.34 -0.71 4.43
N LYS A 195 18.77 -0.07 5.45
CA LYS A 195 19.12 -0.33 6.86
C LYS A 195 18.90 -1.80 7.22
N PHE A 196 17.77 -2.36 6.78
CA PHE A 196 17.42 -3.76 7.02
C PHE A 196 18.39 -4.72 6.31
N ALA A 197 18.69 -4.49 5.03
CA ALA A 197 19.60 -5.33 4.25
C ALA A 197 21.02 -5.33 4.83
N LEU A 198 21.56 -4.15 5.16
CA LEU A 198 22.87 -4.00 5.80
C LEU A 198 22.90 -4.66 7.18
N GLY A 199 21.89 -4.40 8.00
CA GLY A 199 21.78 -5.00 9.33
C GLY A 199 21.67 -6.52 9.28
N SER A 200 20.94 -7.06 8.31
CA SER A 200 20.78 -8.51 8.11
C SER A 200 22.09 -9.18 7.69
N ALA A 201 22.84 -8.57 6.77
CA ALA A 201 24.16 -9.07 6.37
C ALA A 201 25.13 -9.08 7.58
N LEU A 202 25.18 -7.99 8.34
CA LEU A 202 26.02 -7.89 9.54
C LEU A 202 25.63 -8.91 10.61
N ALA A 203 24.34 -9.12 10.85
CA ALA A 203 23.85 -10.10 11.82
C ALA A 203 24.20 -11.55 11.44
N ARG A 204 24.34 -11.84 10.15
CA ARG A 204 24.80 -13.14 9.63
C ARG A 204 26.33 -13.28 9.59
N GLY A 205 27.08 -12.24 9.97
CA GLY A 205 28.54 -12.22 9.85
C GLY A 205 29.03 -12.17 8.40
N GLU A 206 28.17 -11.75 7.47
CA GLU A 206 28.53 -11.58 6.07
C GLU A 206 29.32 -10.29 5.86
N LEU A 207 30.26 -10.33 4.92
CA LEU A 207 31.00 -9.14 4.52
C LEU A 207 30.12 -8.26 3.62
N LEU A 208 30.11 -6.96 3.89
CA LEU A 208 29.42 -6.00 3.04
C LEU A 208 30.16 -5.83 1.71
N THR A 209 29.41 -5.85 0.62
CA THR A 209 29.94 -5.59 -0.73
C THR A 209 30.30 -4.12 -0.90
N ALA A 210 31.20 -3.83 -1.84
CA ALA A 210 31.54 -2.45 -2.21
C ALA A 210 30.30 -1.61 -2.60
N ASN A 211 29.32 -2.22 -3.26
CA ASN A 211 28.09 -1.53 -3.65
C ASN A 211 27.17 -1.23 -2.46
N GLN A 212 27.10 -2.13 -1.47
CA GLN A 212 26.35 -1.88 -0.23
C GLN A 212 26.96 -0.71 0.56
N LEU A 213 28.29 -0.68 0.68
CA LEU A 213 29.01 0.42 1.32
C LEU A 213 28.86 1.74 0.56
N LEU A 214 28.97 1.69 -0.77
CA LEU A 214 28.78 2.85 -1.64
C LEU A 214 27.35 3.40 -1.52
N GLY A 215 26.34 2.53 -1.57
CA GLY A 215 24.94 2.93 -1.41
C GLY A 215 24.67 3.60 -0.05
N LEU A 216 25.21 3.01 1.02
CA LEU A 216 25.18 3.63 2.35
C LEU A 216 25.85 5.00 2.35
N PHE A 217 27.05 5.11 1.79
CA PHE A 217 27.78 6.37 1.72
C PHE A 217 27.00 7.44 0.95
N LEU A 218 26.42 7.10 -0.20
CA LEU A 218 25.66 8.02 -1.03
C LEU A 218 24.35 8.48 -0.36
N ASN A 219 23.73 7.65 0.46
CA ASN A 219 22.46 7.97 1.14
C ASN A 219 22.62 8.44 2.60
N HIS A 220 23.82 8.38 3.17
CA HIS A 220 24.05 8.82 4.54
C HIS A 220 23.96 10.36 4.67
N PRO A 221 23.21 10.90 5.65
CA PRO A 221 22.94 12.34 5.75
C PRO A 221 24.21 13.18 5.99
N GLY A 222 25.21 12.59 6.66
CA GLY A 222 26.51 13.23 6.89
C GLY A 222 27.46 13.17 5.68
N SER A 223 27.13 12.41 4.64
CA SER A 223 27.99 12.25 3.46
C SER A 223 27.67 13.30 2.41
N ARG A 224 28.73 13.91 1.88
CA ARG A 224 28.67 14.83 0.74
C ARG A 224 29.75 14.46 -0.27
N LEU A 225 29.35 14.31 -1.52
CA LEU A 225 30.30 14.22 -2.62
C LEU A 225 30.90 15.59 -2.89
N ARG A 226 32.13 15.59 -3.39
CA ARG A 226 32.71 16.81 -4.00
C ARG A 226 32.13 16.97 -5.40
N ALA A 227 32.03 18.20 -5.88
CA ALA A 227 31.47 18.51 -7.20
C ALA A 227 32.08 17.67 -8.34
N SER A 228 33.38 17.36 -8.30
CA SER A 228 34.00 16.49 -9.30
C SER A 228 33.45 15.05 -9.29
N ALA A 229 33.20 14.49 -8.10
CA ALA A 229 32.62 13.16 -7.94
C ALA A 229 31.11 13.12 -8.26
N GLU A 230 30.42 14.26 -8.18
CA GLU A 230 29.03 14.37 -8.63
C GLU A 230 28.96 14.43 -10.16
N ARG A 231 29.86 15.18 -10.82
CA ARG A 231 29.90 15.29 -12.29
C ARG A 231 30.42 14.04 -12.97
N CYS A 232 31.39 13.37 -12.34
CA CYS A 232 31.99 12.13 -12.81
C CYS A 232 31.51 10.96 -11.93
N SER A 233 30.20 10.82 -11.81
CA SER A 233 29.58 9.86 -10.89
C SER A 233 29.92 8.42 -11.29
N GLU A 234 29.88 8.10 -12.58
CA GLU A 234 30.20 6.76 -13.09
C GLU A 234 31.65 6.38 -12.78
N GLU A 235 32.62 7.27 -13.06
CA GLU A 235 34.04 7.04 -12.78
C GLU A 235 34.31 6.96 -11.28
N PHE A 236 33.66 7.80 -10.49
CA PHE A 236 33.74 7.73 -9.03
C PHE A 236 33.24 6.38 -8.50
N GLN A 237 32.07 5.92 -8.97
CA GLN A 237 31.51 4.63 -8.56
C GLN A 237 32.41 3.47 -9.00
N ALA A 238 32.93 3.50 -10.23
CA ALA A 238 33.87 2.49 -10.73
C ALA A 238 35.15 2.43 -9.88
N HIS A 239 35.74 3.58 -9.58
CA HIS A 239 36.94 3.67 -8.75
C HIS A 239 36.67 3.25 -7.30
N TYR A 240 35.50 3.59 -6.74
CA TYR A 240 35.09 3.15 -5.41
C TYR A 240 35.01 1.63 -5.35
N ARG A 241 34.34 1.00 -6.33
CA ARG A 241 34.25 -0.46 -6.42
C ARG A 241 35.64 -1.08 -6.44
N LEU A 242 36.54 -0.63 -7.31
CA LEU A 242 37.93 -1.12 -7.40
C LEU A 242 38.67 -1.03 -6.07
N ARG A 243 38.47 0.05 -5.30
CA ARG A 243 39.14 0.25 -4.01
C ARG A 243 38.62 -0.68 -2.91
N PHE A 244 37.35 -1.05 -2.96
CA PHE A 244 36.66 -1.81 -1.93
C PHE A 244 36.25 -3.23 -2.37
N VAL A 245 36.82 -3.77 -3.46
CA VAL A 245 36.60 -5.16 -3.95
C VAL A 245 36.89 -6.22 -2.87
N SER A 246 37.63 -5.87 -1.80
CA SER A 246 38.14 -6.82 -0.80
C SER A 246 38.23 -6.28 0.64
N VAL A 247 37.45 -5.27 1.01
CA VAL A 247 37.49 -4.67 2.37
C VAL A 247 36.07 -4.74 2.93
N VAL A 248 35.74 -5.65 3.83
CA VAL A 248 36.16 -5.70 5.25
C VAL A 248 36.46 -7.16 5.64
N ARG A 249 37.54 -7.44 6.37
CA ARG A 249 37.71 -8.71 7.12
C ARG A 249 37.29 -8.48 8.57
#